data_AF-L7UCS9-F1
#
_entry.id   AF-L7UCS9-F1
#
_cell.length_a   1.000
_cell.length_b   1.000
_cell.length_c   1.000
_cell.angle_alpha   90.00
_cell.angle_beta   90.00
_cell.angle_gamma   90.00
#
_symmetry.space_group_name_H-M   'P 1'
#
loop_
_entity.id
_entity.type
_entity.pdbx_description
1 polymer ?
#
loop_
_entity_poly.entity_id
_entity_poly.type
_entity_poly.pdbx_seq_one_letter_code
_entity_poly.pdbx_strand_id
1 'polypeptide(L)'
;MANELKTDLRLAFSESGGADLDWSDHGGASTVSGKDNLVQALTMRLIVYRGHLNQLGHQRYGSRVADLIGEPMDRANLDLLRRYVRQAIKEDPRVDEVLELSVTARADVPGAVDVRARIKAITGDAVELGLALDLG
;
A
#
# COMPACT_ATOMS: atom_id res chain seq x y z
N MET A 1 -24.79 8.29 7.35
CA MET A 1 -23.41 8.20 7.86
C MET A 1 -22.48 8.58 6.72
N ALA A 2 -21.56 9.53 6.91
CA ALA A 2 -20.61 9.88 5.87
C ALA A 2 -19.75 8.65 5.53
N ASN A 3 -19.46 8.40 4.25
CA ASN A 3 -18.55 7.32 3.87
C ASN A 3 -17.11 7.76 4.21
N GLU A 4 -16.71 7.58 5.47
CA GLU A 4 -15.42 8.03 6.01
C GLU A 4 -14.22 7.40 5.27
N LEU A 5 -14.39 6.18 4.74
CA LEU A 5 -13.37 5.48 3.96
C LEU A 5 -13.45 5.77 2.44
N LYS A 6 -14.46 6.56 2.04
CA LYS A 6 -14.72 7.07 0.69
C LYS A 6 -14.98 5.96 -0.33
N THR A 7 -15.20 6.39 -1.57
CA THR A 7 -15.40 5.53 -2.73
C THR A 7 -14.49 6.05 -3.83
N ASP A 8 -13.69 5.17 -4.41
CA ASP A 8 -12.82 5.47 -5.54
C ASP A 8 -13.15 4.52 -6.72
N LEU A 9 -12.52 4.75 -7.86
CA LEU A 9 -12.53 3.76 -8.95
C LEU A 9 -11.77 2.52 -8.51
N ARG A 10 -12.31 1.36 -8.84
CA ARG A 10 -11.68 0.07 -8.55
C ARG A 10 -10.50 -0.14 -9.49
N LEU A 11 -9.39 -0.61 -8.94
CA LEU A 11 -8.21 -0.98 -9.69
C LEU A 11 -8.12 -2.51 -9.80
N ALA A 12 -7.69 -2.97 -10.97
CA ALA A 12 -7.22 -4.32 -11.21
C ALA A 12 -5.70 -4.33 -11.11
N PHE A 13 -5.16 -5.19 -10.24
CA PHE A 13 -3.72 -5.39 -10.08
C PHE A 13 -3.29 -6.64 -10.86
N SER A 14 -2.26 -6.51 -11.70
CA SER A 14 -1.69 -7.65 -12.41
C SER A 14 -0.66 -8.38 -11.53
N GLU A 15 -0.38 -9.64 -11.87
CA GLU A 15 0.70 -10.41 -11.22
C GLU A 15 2.08 -9.76 -11.41
N SER A 16 2.26 -8.99 -12.48
CA SER A 16 3.48 -8.20 -12.75
C SER A 16 3.59 -6.91 -11.94
N GLY A 17 2.66 -6.62 -11.03
CA GLY A 17 2.65 -5.41 -10.20
C GLY A 17 2.11 -4.16 -10.91
N GLY A 18 1.55 -4.31 -12.11
CA GLY A 18 0.81 -3.24 -12.78
C GLY A 18 -0.54 -2.99 -12.10
N ALA A 19 -1.04 -1.76 -12.20
CA ALA A 19 -2.37 -1.38 -11.76
C ALA A 19 -3.08 -0.64 -12.89
N ASP A 20 -4.30 -1.05 -13.21
CA ASP A 20 -5.17 -0.40 -14.18
C ASP A 20 -6.60 -0.30 -13.61
N LEU A 21 -7.50 0.43 -14.29
CA LEU A 21 -8.91 0.47 -13.94
C LEU A 21 -9.56 -0.90 -14.15
N ASP A 22 -10.34 -1.34 -13.16
CA ASP A 22 -11.18 -2.52 -13.31
C ASP A 22 -12.35 -2.21 -14.26
N TRP A 23 -12.26 -2.79 -15.46
CA TRP A 23 -13.23 -2.68 -16.54
C TRP A 23 -14.01 -3.98 -16.78
N SER A 24 -14.07 -4.86 -15.78
CA SER A 24 -14.73 -6.16 -15.91
C SER A 24 -16.25 -6.06 -16.13
N ASP A 25 -16.87 -4.97 -15.68
CA ASP A 25 -18.29 -4.70 -15.92
C ASP A 25 -18.50 -4.16 -17.34
N HIS A 26 -19.42 -4.78 -18.09
CA HIS A 26 -19.74 -4.44 -19.48
C HIS A 26 -20.36 -3.04 -19.63
N GLY A 27 -20.62 -2.35 -18.51
CA GLY A 27 -21.10 -0.96 -18.42
C GLY A 27 -20.05 0.10 -18.09
N GLY A 28 -18.77 -0.25 -17.82
CA GLY A 28 -17.69 0.71 -17.57
C GLY A 28 -16.84 0.44 -16.32
N ALA A 29 -16.09 1.45 -15.87
CA ALA A 29 -15.24 1.35 -14.69
C ALA A 29 -16.05 1.04 -13.42
N SER A 30 -15.60 0.04 -12.67
CA SER A 30 -16.18 -0.32 -11.38
C SER A 30 -15.71 0.62 -10.26
N THR A 31 -16.44 0.63 -9.15
CA THR A 31 -16.05 1.38 -7.93
C THR A 31 -15.70 0.46 -6.78
N VAL A 32 -14.95 0.99 -5.83
CA VAL A 32 -14.61 0.33 -4.57
C VAL A 32 -14.86 1.30 -3.43
N SER A 33 -15.40 0.82 -2.31
CA SER A 33 -15.78 1.67 -1.17
C SER A 33 -15.41 1.02 0.15
N GLY A 34 -15.47 1.79 1.24
CA GLY A 34 -15.30 1.22 2.57
C GLY A 34 -13.89 0.68 2.80
N LYS A 35 -13.82 -0.47 3.48
CA LYS A 35 -12.55 -1.13 3.84
C LYS A 35 -11.71 -1.52 2.62
N ASP A 36 -12.36 -2.01 1.57
CA ASP A 36 -11.67 -2.40 0.34
C ASP A 36 -11.01 -1.19 -0.34
N ASN A 37 -11.66 -0.02 -0.26
CA ASN A 37 -11.06 1.21 -0.76
C ASN A 37 -9.85 1.64 0.07
N LEU A 38 -9.91 1.45 1.40
CA LEU A 38 -8.75 1.71 2.26
C LEU A 38 -7.58 0.78 1.91
N VAL A 39 -7.83 -0.52 1.70
CA VAL A 39 -6.80 -1.46 1.26
C VAL A 39 -6.18 -1.00 -0.06
N GLN A 40 -7.00 -0.72 -1.07
CA GLN A 40 -6.53 -0.25 -2.37
C GLN A 40 -5.67 1.01 -2.25
N ALA A 41 -6.12 2.00 -1.48
CA ALA A 41 -5.38 3.26 -1.34
C ALA A 41 -4.05 3.09 -0.57
N LEU A 42 -4.00 2.21 0.41
CA LEU A 42 -2.76 1.88 1.12
C LEU A 42 -1.78 1.12 0.23
N THR A 43 -2.26 0.16 -0.57
CA THR A 43 -1.46 -0.50 -1.60
C THR A 43 -0.86 0.53 -2.55
N MET A 44 -1.68 1.41 -3.12
CA MET A 44 -1.20 2.48 -4.01
C MET A 44 -0.17 3.38 -3.34
N ARG A 45 -0.39 3.77 -2.07
CA ARG A 45 0.56 4.61 -1.34
C ARG A 45 1.89 3.90 -1.11
N LEU A 46 1.91 2.58 -0.92
CA LEU A 46 3.13 1.83 -0.72
C LEU A 46 3.93 1.67 -2.02
N ILE A 47 3.27 1.40 -3.15
CA ILE A 47 3.94 1.18 -4.44
C ILE A 47 4.34 2.48 -5.16
N VAL A 48 3.66 3.60 -4.91
CA VAL A 48 4.01 4.89 -5.50
C VAL A 48 5.21 5.50 -4.77
N TYR A 49 6.23 5.86 -5.52
CA TYR A 49 7.43 6.51 -4.99
C TYR A 49 7.13 7.89 -4.43
N ARG A 50 7.67 8.20 -3.25
CA ARG A 50 7.53 9.53 -2.67
C ARG A 50 8.13 10.58 -3.60
N GLY A 51 7.32 11.59 -3.90
CA GLY A 51 7.70 12.70 -4.80
C GLY A 51 7.32 12.51 -6.27
N HIS A 52 6.88 11.31 -6.70
CA HIS A 52 6.43 11.10 -8.09
C HIS A 52 5.27 12.01 -8.49
N LEU A 53 4.40 12.34 -7.53
CA LEU A 53 3.23 13.20 -7.77
C LEU A 53 3.49 14.68 -7.45
N ASN A 54 4.76 15.11 -7.39
CA ASN A 54 5.11 16.51 -7.09
C ASN A 54 4.51 17.50 -8.12
N GLN A 55 4.53 17.15 -9.42
CA GLN A 55 3.94 17.98 -10.47
C GLN A 55 2.41 18.16 -10.31
N LEU A 56 1.76 17.26 -9.58
CA LEU A 56 0.33 17.33 -9.25
C LEU A 56 0.07 17.97 -7.87
N GLY A 57 1.10 18.54 -7.23
CA GLY A 57 0.99 19.15 -5.89
C GLY A 57 1.00 18.16 -4.73
N HIS A 58 1.29 16.88 -4.97
CA HIS A 58 1.24 15.81 -3.97
C HIS A 58 2.63 15.32 -3.56
N GLN A 59 3.50 16.24 -3.14
CA GLN A 59 4.90 15.98 -2.79
C GLN A 59 5.12 14.88 -1.75
N ARG A 60 4.21 14.79 -0.76
CA ARG A 60 4.33 13.85 0.35
C ARG A 60 3.67 12.50 0.08
N TYR A 61 2.88 12.38 -0.99
CA TYR A 61 2.21 11.13 -1.33
C TYR A 61 3.24 10.08 -1.76
N GLY A 62 2.94 8.82 -1.47
CA GLY A 62 3.80 7.67 -1.74
C GLY A 62 4.60 7.23 -0.53
N SER A 63 5.52 6.29 -0.76
CA SER A 63 6.39 5.72 0.26
C SER A 63 7.87 5.88 -0.11
N ARG A 64 8.72 5.67 0.90
CA ARG A 64 10.18 5.56 0.72
C ARG A 64 10.65 4.12 0.59
N VAL A 65 9.72 3.18 0.37
CA VAL A 65 10.07 1.76 0.26
C VAL A 65 11.04 1.52 -0.90
N ALA A 66 10.85 2.26 -1.99
CA ALA A 66 11.71 2.20 -3.16
C ALA A 66 13.15 2.69 -2.95
N ASP A 67 13.42 3.42 -1.86
CA ASP A 67 14.78 3.81 -1.49
C ASP A 67 15.66 2.58 -1.17
N LEU A 68 15.03 1.41 -0.95
CA LEU A 68 15.71 0.13 -0.69
C LEU A 68 15.80 -0.77 -1.92
N ILE A 69 15.48 -0.27 -3.11
CA ILE A 69 15.66 -1.05 -4.35
C ILE A 69 17.16 -1.34 -4.56
N GLY A 70 17.49 -2.61 -4.80
CA GLY A 70 18.86 -3.10 -5.01
C GLY A 70 19.64 -3.33 -3.71
N GLU A 71 19.07 -2.98 -2.56
CA GLU A 71 19.72 -3.21 -1.26
C GLU A 71 19.52 -4.66 -0.80
N PRO A 72 20.45 -5.24 -0.02
CA PRO A 72 20.27 -6.58 0.52
C PRO A 72 19.13 -6.62 1.55
N MET A 73 18.28 -7.64 1.49
CA MET A 73 17.18 -7.85 2.46
C MET A 73 17.67 -8.49 3.78
N ASP A 74 18.70 -7.89 4.37
CA ASP A 74 19.20 -8.26 5.69
C ASP A 74 18.32 -7.71 6.82
N ARG A 75 18.66 -8.05 8.07
CA ARG A 75 17.89 -7.61 9.24
C ARG A 75 17.79 -6.08 9.34
N ALA A 76 18.86 -5.35 9.02
CA ALA A 76 18.89 -3.89 9.16
C ALA A 76 17.99 -3.23 8.12
N ASN A 77 18.05 -3.68 6.87
CA ASN A 77 17.21 -3.17 5.78
C ASN A 77 15.75 -3.59 5.93
N LEU A 78 15.46 -4.80 6.42
CA LEU A 78 14.08 -5.19 6.76
C LEU A 78 13.48 -4.33 7.89
N ASP A 79 14.28 -4.00 8.92
CA ASP A 79 13.85 -3.10 9.99
C ASP A 79 13.61 -1.67 9.48
N LEU A 80 14.44 -1.19 8.54
CA LEU A 80 14.25 0.11 7.90
C LEU A 80 13.01 0.12 7.00
N LEU A 81 12.83 -0.91 6.18
CA LEU A 81 11.65 -1.12 5.34
C LEU A 81 10.37 -1.11 6.18
N ARG A 82 10.37 -1.83 7.31
CA ARG A 82 9.25 -1.85 8.25
C ARG A 82 8.91 -0.44 8.78
N ARG A 83 9.90 0.42 9.02
CA ARG A 83 9.67 1.82 9.42
C ARG A 83 9.06 2.63 8.28
N TYR A 84 9.56 2.48 7.05
CA TYR A 84 9.00 3.17 5.88
C TYR A 84 7.56 2.76 5.60
N VAL A 85 7.25 1.46 5.64
CA VAL A 85 5.87 0.95 5.50
C VAL A 85 4.97 1.52 6.59
N ARG A 86 5.39 1.44 7.87
CA ARG A 86 4.61 1.98 8.98
C ARG A 86 4.36 3.49 8.82
N GLN A 87 5.38 4.25 8.43
CA GLN A 87 5.24 5.69 8.21
C GLN A 87 4.24 5.97 7.09
N ALA A 88 4.36 5.30 5.94
CA ALA A 88 3.48 5.51 4.80
C ALA A 88 2.01 5.19 5.16
N ILE A 89 1.76 4.08 5.87
CA ILE A 89 0.41 3.72 6.32
C ILE A 89 -0.17 4.79 7.25
N LYS A 90 0.61 5.27 8.23
CA LYS A 90 0.17 6.30 9.19
C LYS A 90 -0.07 7.69 8.58
N GLU A 91 0.41 7.93 7.38
CA GLU A 91 0.18 9.20 6.68
C GLU A 91 -1.14 9.22 5.90
N ASP A 92 -1.88 8.10 5.83
CA ASP A 92 -3.25 8.11 5.30
C ASP A 92 -4.23 8.56 6.39
N PRO A 93 -5.03 9.63 6.17
CA PRO A 93 -5.92 10.18 7.20
C PRO A 93 -7.06 9.25 7.61
N ARG A 94 -7.29 8.14 6.89
CA ARG A 94 -8.29 7.13 7.23
C ARG A 94 -7.77 6.06 8.19
N VAL A 95 -6.48 6.10 8.52
CA VAL A 95 -5.85 5.18 9.46
C VAL A 95 -5.81 5.80 10.86
N ASP A 96 -6.35 5.10 11.85
CA ASP A 96 -6.25 5.46 13.27
C ASP A 96 -4.97 4.87 13.87
N GLU A 97 -4.77 3.56 13.72
CA GLU A 97 -3.63 2.85 14.33
C GLU A 97 -3.12 1.69 13.46
N VAL A 98 -1.81 1.45 13.50
CA VAL A 98 -1.20 0.23 12.94
C VAL A 98 -1.00 -0.78 14.06
N LEU A 99 -1.98 -1.69 14.21
CA LEU A 99 -2.06 -2.70 15.26
C LEU A 99 -0.92 -3.72 15.13
N GLU A 100 -0.71 -4.24 13.92
CA GLU A 100 0.36 -5.19 13.62
C GLU A 100 1.02 -4.85 12.28
N LEU A 101 2.31 -5.13 12.18
CA LEU A 101 3.07 -5.00 10.94
C LEU A 101 4.25 -5.97 10.95
N SER A 102 4.29 -6.86 9.97
CA SER A 102 5.41 -7.74 9.66
C SER A 102 5.92 -7.48 8.25
N VAL A 103 7.24 -7.57 8.08
CA VAL A 103 7.91 -7.53 6.79
C VAL A 103 8.87 -8.70 6.78
N THR A 104 8.73 -9.59 5.80
CA THR A 104 9.49 -10.84 5.74
C THR A 104 10.09 -10.99 4.35
N ALA A 105 11.41 -11.24 4.27
CA ALA A 105 12.03 -11.56 2.98
C ALA A 105 11.51 -12.89 2.45
N ARG A 106 11.28 -12.96 1.14
CA ARG A 106 10.91 -14.18 0.44
C ARG A 106 12.15 -15.01 0.13
N ALA A 107 12.11 -16.28 0.52
CA ALA A 107 13.24 -17.19 0.31
C ALA A 107 13.33 -17.68 -1.15
N ASP A 108 12.21 -17.66 -1.87
CA ASP A 108 12.07 -18.14 -3.25
C ASP A 108 12.36 -17.08 -4.30
N VAL A 109 12.30 -15.79 -3.94
CA VAL A 109 12.53 -14.66 -4.84
C VAL A 109 13.47 -13.67 -4.14
N PRO A 110 14.76 -13.60 -4.53
CA PRO A 110 15.69 -12.59 -4.02
C PRO A 110 15.14 -11.18 -4.21
N GLY A 111 15.39 -10.27 -3.26
CA GLY A 111 14.89 -8.89 -3.32
C GLY A 111 13.40 -8.74 -2.99
N ALA A 112 12.60 -9.81 -3.04
CA ALA A 112 11.18 -9.74 -2.73
C ALA A 112 10.88 -9.87 -1.22
N VAL A 113 9.86 -9.15 -0.78
CA VAL A 113 9.41 -9.09 0.62
C VAL A 113 7.89 -9.14 0.71
N ASP A 114 7.39 -9.88 1.70
CA ASP A 114 5.99 -9.91 2.07
C ASP A 114 5.72 -8.93 3.20
N VAL A 115 4.83 -7.97 2.93
CA VAL A 115 4.31 -7.02 3.90
C VAL A 115 2.92 -7.47 4.34
N ARG A 116 2.73 -7.64 5.65
CA ARG A 116 1.41 -7.88 6.25
C ARG A 116 1.16 -6.90 7.37
N ALA A 117 0.01 -6.25 7.36
CA ALA A 117 -0.37 -5.29 8.38
C ALA A 117 -1.84 -5.44 8.78
N ARG A 118 -2.10 -5.36 10.08
CA ARG A 118 -3.45 -5.15 10.62
C ARG A 118 -3.57 -3.72 11.08
N ILE A 119 -4.60 -3.05 10.60
CA ILE A 119 -4.76 -1.60 10.72
C ILE A 119 -6.15 -1.33 11.28
N LYS A 120 -6.24 -0.44 12.25
CA LYS A 120 -7.49 0.12 12.72
C LYS A 120 -7.81 1.37 11.90
N ALA A 121 -8.94 1.36 11.22
CA ALA A 121 -9.44 2.51 10.49
C ALA A 121 -10.08 3.52 11.46
N ILE A 122 -10.24 4.78 11.02
CA ILE A 122 -10.92 5.83 11.80
C ILE A 122 -12.38 5.50 12.13
N THR A 123 -13.01 4.58 11.38
CA THR A 123 -14.34 4.05 11.68
C THR A 123 -14.36 3.12 12.91
N GLY A 124 -13.19 2.71 13.40
CA GLY A 124 -13.00 1.71 14.44
C GLY A 124 -12.82 0.29 13.92
N ASP A 125 -13.06 0.04 12.63
CA ASP A 125 -12.94 -1.29 12.03
C ASP A 125 -11.47 -1.72 11.85
N ALA A 126 -11.22 -3.02 11.99
CA ALA A 126 -9.95 -3.62 11.60
C ALA A 126 -9.93 -3.97 10.10
N VAL A 127 -8.79 -3.70 9.45
CA VAL A 127 -8.50 -3.97 8.05
C VAL A 127 -7.16 -4.69 7.95
N GLU A 128 -7.12 -5.73 7.12
CA GLU A 128 -5.91 -6.49 6.81
C GLU A 128 -5.34 -6.03 5.47
N LEU A 129 -4.04 -5.79 5.42
CA LEU A 129 -3.29 -5.45 4.21
C LEU A 129 -2.21 -6.51 4.01
N GLY A 130 -2.23 -7.16 2.84
CA GLY A 130 -1.18 -8.06 2.38
C GLY A 130 -0.63 -7.57 1.04
N LEU A 131 0.68 -7.43 0.95
CA LEU A 131 1.34 -6.93 -0.26
C LEU A 131 2.71 -7.60 -0.41
N ALA A 132 2.97 -8.17 -1.59
CA ALA A 132 4.31 -8.56 -1.99
C ALA A 132 4.97 -7.39 -2.73
N LEU A 133 6.21 -7.08 -2.36
CA LEU A 133 7.01 -6.04 -3.01
C LEU A 133 8.27 -6.68 -3.55
N ASP A 134 8.61 -6.36 -4.79
CA ASP A 134 9.89 -6.70 -5.41
C ASP A 134 10.81 -5.47 -5.35
N LEU A 135 11.95 -5.60 -4.68
CA LEU A 135 12.91 -4.52 -4.44
C LEU A 135 14.29 -4.82 -5.03
N GLY A 136 14.45 -5.74 -5.99
CA GLY A 136 15.78 -5.98 -6.57
C GLY A 136 15.82 -6.97 -7.71
#